data_AF-A0A089P2H2-F1
#
_entry.id   AF-A0A089P2H2-F1
#
_cell.length_a   1.000
_cell.length_b   1.000
_cell.length_c   1.000
_cell.angle_alpha   90.00
_cell.angle_beta   90.00
_cell.angle_gamma   90.00
#
_symmetry.space_group_name_H-M   'P 1'
#
loop_
_entity.id
_entity.type
_entity.pdbx_description
1 polymer ?
#
loop_
_entity_poly.entity_id
_entity_poly.type
_entity_poly.pdbx_seq_one_letter_code
_entity_poly.pdbx_strand_id
1 'polypeptide(L)'
;MWPAGSVAIAILAYGRGNTVLIEIETPAGRLEAVGELEQIGRTLYFRRAHIQGLHKGALGRAGLNAIGAEILREAEVDAVVIEGGARTTGAGPKRGRRPPPFRYPR
;
A
#
# COMPACT_ATOMS: atom_id res chain seq x y z
N MET A 1 -18.31 7.98 0.04
CA MET A 1 -18.00 6.66 0.64
C MET A 1 -17.71 5.71 -0.50
N TRP A 2 -16.64 4.92 -0.44
CA TRP A 2 -16.36 3.94 -1.51
C TRP A 2 -17.25 2.71 -1.29
N PRO A 3 -17.85 2.14 -2.34
CA PRO A 3 -18.66 0.93 -2.20
C PRO A 3 -17.81 -0.22 -1.64
N ALA A 4 -18.41 -1.11 -0.85
CA ALA A 4 -17.76 -2.35 -0.45
C ALA A 4 -17.41 -3.18 -1.69
N GLY A 5 -16.23 -3.81 -1.71
CA GLY A 5 -15.74 -4.58 -2.87
C GLY A 5 -15.35 -3.72 -4.08
N SER A 6 -15.28 -2.39 -3.96
CA SER A 6 -14.82 -1.52 -5.04
C SER A 6 -13.30 -1.46 -5.19
N VAL A 7 -12.58 -2.15 -4.30
CA VAL A 7 -11.14 -2.31 -4.35
C VAL A 7 -10.84 -3.77 -4.63
N ALA A 8 -10.04 -4.04 -5.65
CA ALA A 8 -9.50 -5.37 -5.91
C ALA A 8 -7.98 -5.32 -5.78
N ILE A 9 -7.40 -6.34 -5.15
CA ILE A 9 -5.96 -6.43 -4.92
C ILE A 9 -5.48 -7.76 -5.49
N ALA A 10 -4.46 -7.70 -6.35
CA ALA A 10 -3.84 -8.87 -6.94
C ALA A 10 -2.33 -8.82 -6.74
N ILE A 11 -1.73 -9.97 -6.38
CA ILE A 11 -0.28 -10.14 -6.42
C ILE A 11 0.07 -10.53 -7.87
N LEU A 12 0.79 -9.65 -8.56
CA LEU A 12 1.21 -9.88 -9.95
C LEU A 12 2.47 -10.74 -10.04
N ALA A 13 3.39 -10.57 -9.09
CA ALA A 13 4.65 -11.31 -9.09
C ALA A 13 5.28 -11.37 -7.70
N TYR A 14 6.03 -12.45 -7.46
CA TYR A 14 6.95 -12.58 -6.35
C TYR A 14 8.38 -12.39 -6.85
N GLY A 15 9.12 -11.48 -6.20
CA GLY A 15 10.55 -11.29 -6.43
C GLY A 15 11.40 -12.22 -5.56
N ARG A 16 12.72 -11.97 -5.50
CA ARG A 16 13.59 -12.68 -4.54
C ARG A 16 13.26 -12.26 -3.10
N GLY A 17 13.28 -13.24 -2.19
CA GLY A 17 12.94 -13.03 -0.79
C GLY A 17 11.46 -12.68 -0.63
N ASN A 18 11.18 -11.63 0.14
CA ASN A 18 9.82 -11.22 0.48
C ASN A 18 9.29 -10.08 -0.42
N THR A 19 9.91 -9.85 -1.57
CA THR A 19 9.51 -8.77 -2.47
C THR A 19 8.27 -9.17 -3.25
N VAL A 20 7.25 -8.33 -3.28
CA VAL A 20 6.02 -8.55 -4.07
C VAL A 20 5.72 -7.33 -4.94
N LEU A 21 5.20 -7.59 -6.14
CA LEU A 21 4.53 -6.60 -6.97
C LEU A 21 3.03 -6.83 -6.86
N ILE A 22 2.32 -5.81 -6.38
CA ILE A 22 0.86 -5.82 -6.26
C ILE A 22 0.24 -4.79 -7.20
N GLU A 23 -0.92 -5.16 -7.71
CA GLU A 23 -1.83 -4.27 -8.40
C GLU A 23 -3.06 -4.03 -7.53
N ILE A 24 -3.49 -2.77 -7.48
CA ILE A 24 -4.69 -2.36 -6.75
C ILE A 24 -5.59 -1.61 -7.73
N GLU A 25 -6.73 -2.22 -8.04
CA GLU A 25 -7.78 -1.56 -8.80
C GLU A 25 -8.73 -0.83 -7.84
N THR A 26 -9.08 0.40 -8.20
CA THR A 26 -9.96 1.24 -7.40
C THR A 26 -10.89 2.07 -8.30
N PRO A 27 -11.98 2.67 -7.77
CA PRO A 27 -12.82 3.58 -8.54
C PRO A 27 -12.08 4.84 -9.00
N ALA A 28 -10.97 5.20 -8.34
CA ALA A 28 -10.11 6.31 -8.76
C ALA A 28 -9.11 5.92 -9.86
N GLY A 29 -9.00 4.64 -10.21
CA GLY A 29 -8.09 4.06 -11.19
C GLY A 29 -7.16 3.01 -10.59
N ARG A 30 -6.14 2.63 -11.37
CA ARG A 30 -5.18 1.56 -11.04
C ARG A 30 -3.94 2.12 -10.35
N LEU A 31 -3.46 1.37 -9.35
CA LEU A 31 -2.18 1.58 -8.69
C LEU A 31 -1.34 0.32 -8.82
N GLU A 32 -0.04 0.52 -8.89
CA GLU A 32 0.92 -0.56 -8.75
C GLU A 32 1.83 -0.24 -7.58
N ALA A 33 2.14 -1.25 -6.79
CA ALA A 33 3.07 -1.11 -5.69
C ALA A 33 4.06 -2.27 -5.65
N VAL A 34 5.32 -1.96 -5.44
CA VAL A 34 6.37 -2.94 -5.19
C VAL A 34 6.98 -2.69 -3.82
N GLY A 35 7.23 -3.75 -3.06
CA GLY A 35 7.77 -3.64 -1.71
C GLY A 35 8.02 -5.00 -1.07
N GLU A 36 8.51 -4.98 0.15
CA GLU A 36 8.78 -6.15 0.98
C GLU A 36 7.54 -6.45 1.83
N LEU A 37 6.98 -7.65 1.70
CA LEU A 37 5.82 -8.11 2.45
C LEU A 37 6.26 -9.01 3.62
N GLU A 38 5.93 -8.63 4.84
CA GLU A 38 6.28 -9.38 6.04
C GLU A 38 5.06 -9.48 6.95
N GLN A 39 4.70 -10.69 7.37
CA GLN A 39 3.66 -10.87 8.38
C GLN A 39 4.30 -11.18 9.74
N ILE A 40 3.99 -10.36 10.74
CA ILE A 40 4.43 -10.56 12.12
C ILE A 40 3.18 -10.73 12.98
N GLY A 41 2.92 -11.96 13.43
CA GLY A 41 1.68 -12.31 14.11
C GLY A 41 0.46 -12.04 13.23
N ARG A 42 -0.47 -11.21 13.73
CA ARG A 42 -1.68 -10.78 13.00
C ARG A 42 -1.55 -9.39 12.36
N THR A 43 -0.32 -8.92 12.11
CA THR A 43 -0.07 -7.65 11.42
C THR A 43 0.74 -7.87 10.15
N LEU A 44 0.24 -7.35 9.03
CA LEU A 44 0.92 -7.35 7.74
C LEU A 44 1.71 -6.05 7.57
N TYR A 45 3.00 -6.16 7.28
CA TYR A 45 3.89 -5.06 6.99
C TYR A 45 4.22 -5.05 5.51
N PHE A 46 3.93 -3.95 4.83
CA PHE A 46 4.38 -3.69 3.47
C PHE A 46 5.43 -2.59 3.51
N ARG A 47 6.71 -3.00 3.51
CA ARG A 47 7.86 -2.13 3.72
C ARG A 47 8.51 -1.74 2.41
N ARG A 48 9.21 -0.60 2.47
CA ARG A 48 9.93 -0.03 1.31
C ARG A 48 9.03 0.08 0.09
N ALA A 49 7.76 0.41 0.31
CA ALA A 49 6.75 0.47 -0.72
C ALA A 49 7.06 1.61 -1.71
N HIS A 50 7.18 1.24 -2.98
CA HIS A 50 7.21 2.16 -4.11
C HIS A 50 5.87 2.04 -4.83
N ILE A 51 5.10 3.12 -4.85
CA ILE A 51 3.73 3.15 -5.39
C ILE A 51 3.70 4.08 -6.61
N GLN A 52 3.07 3.63 -7.68
CA GLN A 52 2.87 4.38 -8.93
C GLN A 52 1.42 4.20 -9.45
N GLY A 53 1.09 4.90 -10.53
CA GLY A 53 -0.22 4.84 -11.18
C GLY A 53 -1.05 6.12 -10.96
N LEU A 54 -1.54 6.33 -9.74
CA LEU A 54 -2.37 7.50 -9.44
C LEU A 54 -1.57 8.75 -9.07
N HIS A 55 -2.13 9.91 -9.37
CA HIS A 55 -1.61 11.19 -8.90
C HIS A 55 -1.77 11.33 -7.39
N LYS A 56 -0.90 12.14 -6.77
CA LYS A 56 -0.94 12.39 -5.32
C LYS A 56 -2.31 12.88 -4.89
N GLY A 57 -2.91 12.19 -3.92
CA GLY A 57 -4.19 12.59 -3.32
C GLY A 57 -5.43 11.96 -3.96
N ALA A 58 -5.31 11.25 -5.08
CA ALA A 58 -6.44 10.65 -5.80
C ALA A 58 -7.33 9.74 -4.93
N LEU A 59 -6.73 8.99 -4.00
CA LEU A 59 -7.46 8.08 -3.10
C LEU A 59 -8.11 8.80 -1.90
N GLY A 60 -7.52 9.90 -1.45
CA GLY A 60 -7.82 10.51 -0.15
C GLY A 60 -7.69 9.52 1.03
N ARG A 61 -8.19 9.90 2.21
CA ARG A 61 -8.21 9.02 3.39
C ARG A 61 -9.20 7.87 3.24
N ALA A 62 -10.36 8.13 2.62
CA ALA A 62 -11.41 7.13 2.46
C ALA A 62 -10.98 5.97 1.57
N GLY A 63 -10.34 6.24 0.42
CA GLY A 63 -9.80 5.20 -0.45
C GLY A 63 -8.66 4.41 0.21
N LEU A 64 -7.76 5.08 0.94
CA LEU A 64 -6.72 4.39 1.70
C LEU A 64 -7.29 3.45 2.77
N ASN A 65 -8.37 3.86 3.46
CA ASN A 65 -9.03 3.00 4.43
C ASN A 65 -9.76 1.83 3.76
N ALA A 66 -10.36 2.03 2.58
CA ALA A 66 -10.99 0.96 1.81
C ALA A 66 -9.96 -0.09 1.37
N ILE A 67 -8.80 0.36 0.86
CA ILE A 67 -7.66 -0.53 0.55
C ILE A 67 -7.20 -1.26 1.81
N GLY A 68 -7.05 -0.55 2.93
CA GLY A 68 -6.67 -1.16 4.20
C GLY A 68 -7.63 -2.27 4.63
N ALA A 69 -8.94 -2.02 4.58
CA ALA A 69 -9.97 -2.99 4.92
C ALA A 69 -9.91 -4.23 4.03
N GLU A 70 -9.72 -4.03 2.73
CA GLU A 70 -9.63 -5.12 1.77
C GLU A 70 -8.39 -5.99 2.02
N ILE A 71 -7.25 -5.38 2.37
CA ILE A 71 -6.04 -6.12 2.75
C ILE A 71 -6.28 -6.97 4.00
N LEU A 72 -6.95 -6.44 5.03
CA LEU A 72 -7.25 -7.22 6.24
C LEU A 72 -8.11 -8.44 5.91
N ARG A 73 -9.10 -8.26 5.03
CA ARG A 73 -10.03 -9.31 4.61
C ARG A 73 -9.30 -10.41 3.83
N GLU A 74 -8.49 -10.03 2.85
CA GLU A 74 -7.78 -10.98 1.97
C GLU A 74 -6.64 -11.71 2.69
N ALA A 75 -5.90 -11.01 3.57
CA ALA A 75 -4.75 -11.59 4.28
C ALA A 75 -5.11 -12.17 5.67
N GLU A 76 -6.38 -12.10 6.09
CA GLU A 76 -6.89 -12.57 7.39
C GLU A 76 -6.14 -12.00 8.63
N VAL A 77 -5.63 -10.77 8.51
CA VAL A 77 -4.86 -10.06 9.55
C VAL A 77 -5.69 -8.98 10.25
N ASP A 78 -5.27 -8.57 11.45
CA ASP A 78 -5.95 -7.53 12.23
C ASP A 78 -5.50 -6.11 11.87
N ALA A 79 -4.29 -5.99 11.33
CA ALA A 79 -3.72 -4.70 10.95
C ALA A 79 -2.80 -4.80 9.74
N VAL A 80 -2.73 -3.71 8.98
CA VAL A 80 -1.74 -3.48 7.93
C VAL A 80 -0.96 -2.21 8.23
N VAL A 81 0.36 -2.26 8.03
CA VAL A 81 1.28 -1.14 8.11
C VAL A 81 2.02 -0.99 6.79
N ILE A 82 1.85 0.14 6.12
CA ILE A 82 2.50 0.45 4.85
C ILE A 82 3.56 1.52 5.09
N GLU A 83 4.80 1.18 4.81
CA GLU A 83 5.96 2.06 4.93
C GLU A 83 6.53 2.37 3.54
N GLY A 84 6.43 3.63 3.13
CA GLY A 84 7.02 4.08 1.87
C GLY A 84 8.54 3.93 1.86
N GLY A 85 9.09 3.54 0.71
CA GLY A 85 10.52 3.55 0.45
C GLY A 85 11.14 4.95 0.59
N ALA A 86 12.47 5.00 0.73
CA ALA A 86 13.18 6.27 0.69
C ALA A 86 12.99 6.90 -0.69
N ARG A 87 12.49 8.15 -0.74
CA ARG A 87 12.29 8.84 -2.01
C ARG A 87 13.63 9.14 -2.66
N THR A 88 13.85 8.56 -3.83
CA THR A 88 15.04 8.78 -4.66
C THR A 88 14.86 9.95 -5.63
N THR A 89 13.62 10.30 -5.99
CA THR A 89 13.27 11.41 -6.89
C THR A 89 12.32 12.41 -6.21
N GLY A 90 12.64 13.71 -6.29
CA GLY A 90 11.75 14.80 -5.88
C GLY A 90 12.46 15.99 -5.22
N ALA A 91 12.44 17.13 -5.92
CA ALA A 91 12.84 18.44 -5.44
C ALA A 91 12.16 18.81 -4.10
N GLY A 92 12.98 19.21 -3.12
CA GLY A 92 12.57 19.64 -1.78
C GLY A 92 13.60 19.26 -0.72
N PRO A 93 13.69 19.97 0.42
CA PRO A 93 14.76 19.82 1.42
C PRO A 93 14.78 18.49 2.20
N LYS A 94 14.02 17.47 1.74
CA LYS A 94 13.77 16.20 2.43
C LYS A 94 14.24 14.97 1.63
N ARG A 95 15.29 15.12 0.83
CA ARG A 95 15.97 14.00 0.15
C ARG A 95 16.37 12.94 1.17
N GLY A 96 15.99 11.69 0.96
CA GLY A 96 16.28 10.57 1.88
C GLY A 96 15.30 10.37 3.05
N ARG A 97 14.32 11.27 3.28
CA ARG A 97 13.32 11.06 4.34
C ARG A 97 12.23 10.10 3.87
N ARG A 98 11.98 9.05 4.66
CA ARG A 98 10.85 8.13 4.43
C ARG A 98 9.53 8.82 4.74
N PRO A 99 8.47 8.60 3.94
CA PRO A 99 7.12 9.00 4.30
C PRO A 99 6.71 8.37 5.65
N PRO A 100 5.86 9.03 6.45
CA PRO A 100 5.32 8.42 7.65
C PRO A 100 4.51 7.16 7.29
N PRO A 101 4.54 6.11 8.12
CA PRO A 101 3.78 4.89 7.87
C PRO A 101 2.28 5.17 7.86
N PHE A 102 1.60 4.54 6.92
CA PHE A 102 0.15 4.35 6.97
C PHE A 102 -0.15 3.10 7.80
N ARG A 103 -1.12 3.17 8.69
CA ARG A 103 -1.59 2.03 9.49
C ARG A 103 -3.10 1.96 9.40
N TYR A 104 -3.65 0.75 9.28
CA TYR A 104 -5.07 0.47 9.34
C TYR A 104 -5.32 -0.85 10.08
N PRO A 105 -6.32 -0.94 10.98
CA PRO A 105 -7.14 0.16 11.48
C PRO A 105 -6.30 1.11 12.35
N ARG A 106 -6.72 2.37 12.43
CA ARG A 106 -6.07 3.41 13.25
C ARG A 106 -7.10 4.28 13.92
#